data_AF-A0A4V6I8C8-F1
#
_entry.id   AF-A0A4V6I8C8-F1
#
_cell.length_a   1.000
_cell.length_b   1.000
_cell.length_c   1.000
_cell.angle_alpha   90.00
_cell.angle_beta   90.00
_cell.angle_gamma   90.00
#
_symmetry.space_group_name_H-M   'P 1'
#
loop_
_entity.id
_entity.type
_entity.pdbx_description
1 polymer ?
#
loop_
_entity_poly.entity_id
_entity_poly.type
_entity_poly.pdbx_seq_one_letter_code
_entity_poly.pdbx_strand_id
1 'polypeptide(L)'
;MKRRLSCETCYFFDDAASPAGAGQLAPKPSANNFYYEKTCLPGVSAHQACTYRSFSFERMQKTQLDGFVKKSIPVGSREECLSACLKESEFVCRSVNYNYDSYLCELSTEDRRSKPTHLKMSDQPVDYYDNNCLSRQNRCGQSGGNLIFVKTTNFEIHYYDHTQSVEAQESFCLQKCLDSLNTFCRSVEFNPQEKNCIVSDEDTFSRADQQGQVQGKDYYEPICVAADLSSSTSRPPSSASSAPSKASLWFPPRASRFRTASRSASKTSTASPSTTTAPTPRATSTLSVVLTPTSRTTPLTTSTSSTANPSSEEWPSAPTKAFALS
;
A
#
# COMPACT_ATOMS: atom_id res chain seq x y z
N MET A 1 -29.28 11.85 -23.22
CA MET A 1 -28.36 11.88 -22.05
C MET A 1 -27.22 10.90 -22.30
N LYS A 2 -26.07 11.37 -22.79
CA LYS A 2 -24.85 10.54 -22.86
C LYS A 2 -24.23 10.54 -21.47
N ARG A 3 -24.27 9.39 -20.77
CA ARG A 3 -23.38 9.15 -19.64
C ARG A 3 -21.95 9.28 -20.18
N ARG A 4 -21.19 10.26 -19.72
CA ARG A 4 -19.73 10.24 -19.87
C ARG A 4 -19.25 9.03 -19.06
N LEU A 5 -19.06 7.88 -19.73
CA LEU A 5 -18.09 6.92 -19.24
C LEU A 5 -16.74 7.59 -19.48
N SER A 6 -16.10 8.06 -18.40
CA SER A 6 -14.67 8.36 -18.43
C SER A 6 -13.98 7.02 -18.71
N CYS A 7 -13.43 6.86 -19.90
CA CYS A 7 -12.66 5.68 -20.23
C CYS A 7 -11.30 5.85 -19.55
N GLU A 8 -11.18 5.40 -18.30
CA GLU A 8 -9.90 5.31 -17.61
C GLU A 8 -9.05 4.31 -18.40
N THR A 9 -8.00 4.83 -19.05
CA THR A 9 -7.13 4.02 -19.90
C THR A 9 -5.88 3.68 -19.11
N CYS A 10 -5.64 2.39 -18.89
CA CYS A 10 -4.42 1.89 -18.27
C CYS A 10 -3.40 1.56 -19.38
N TYR A 11 -2.24 2.21 -19.32
CA TYR A 11 -1.14 1.96 -20.25
C TYR A 11 -0.08 1.10 -19.57
N PHE A 12 0.33 0.03 -20.24
CA PHE A 12 1.44 -0.82 -19.81
C PHE A 12 2.72 -0.34 -20.47
N PHE A 13 3.81 -0.31 -19.70
CA PHE A 13 5.14 0.04 -20.16
C PHE A 13 6.06 -1.16 -19.93
N ASP A 14 6.94 -1.43 -20.89
CA ASP A 14 7.89 -2.56 -20.80
C ASP A 14 9.12 -2.23 -19.94
N ASP A 15 9.38 -0.95 -19.70
CA ASP A 15 10.51 -0.48 -18.89
C ASP A 15 10.04 0.33 -17.67
N ALA A 16 10.78 0.22 -16.58
CA ALA A 16 10.50 0.94 -15.34
C ALA A 16 10.96 2.39 -15.44
N ALA A 17 10.38 3.24 -14.61
CA ALA A 17 10.84 4.61 -14.47
C ALA A 17 12.19 4.66 -13.72
N SER A 18 12.98 5.70 -14.01
CA SER A 18 14.21 6.00 -13.28
C SER A 18 13.98 6.09 -11.75
N PRO A 19 14.91 5.57 -10.92
CA PRO A 19 16.20 4.99 -11.29
C PRO A 19 16.20 3.47 -11.55
N ALA A 20 15.05 2.80 -11.45
CA ALA A 20 14.98 1.36 -11.66
C ALA A 20 15.09 0.96 -13.14
N GLY A 21 14.63 1.84 -14.05
CA GLY A 21 14.77 1.68 -15.50
C GLY A 21 15.13 2.99 -16.22
N ALA A 22 15.03 2.99 -17.54
CA ALA A 22 15.36 4.14 -18.39
C ALA A 22 14.14 5.04 -18.69
N GLY A 23 12.94 4.62 -18.28
CA GLY A 23 11.72 5.42 -18.42
C GLY A 23 11.79 6.75 -17.66
N GLN A 24 11.33 7.82 -18.28
CA GLN A 24 11.24 9.14 -17.65
C GLN A 24 9.78 9.47 -17.35
N LEU A 25 9.48 9.73 -16.08
CA LEU A 25 8.15 10.22 -15.70
C LEU A 25 7.95 11.64 -16.22
N ALA A 26 6.71 11.96 -16.58
CA ALA A 26 6.35 13.32 -16.94
C ALA A 26 6.66 14.26 -15.75
N PRO A 27 7.33 15.40 -15.95
CA PRO A 27 7.77 16.25 -14.85
C PRO A 27 6.63 16.94 -14.08
N LYS A 28 5.46 17.08 -14.71
CA LYS A 28 4.23 17.63 -14.12
C LYS A 28 3.04 16.81 -14.62
N PRO A 29 2.85 15.60 -14.08
CA PRO A 29 1.73 14.78 -14.49
C PRO A 29 0.42 15.45 -14.03
N SER A 30 -0.68 15.14 -14.71
CA SER A 30 -2.02 15.46 -14.18
C SER A 30 -2.19 14.78 -12.82
N ALA A 31 -2.89 15.43 -11.88
CA ALA A 31 -3.24 14.84 -10.58
C ALA A 31 -4.04 13.53 -10.70
N ASN A 32 -4.61 13.27 -11.88
CA ASN A 32 -5.41 12.07 -12.16
C ASN A 32 -4.62 10.96 -12.87
N ASN A 33 -3.33 11.15 -13.11
CA ASN A 33 -2.48 10.15 -13.74
C ASN A 33 -1.58 9.50 -12.68
N PHE A 34 -1.72 8.18 -12.53
CA PHE A 34 -0.93 7.39 -11.60
C PHE A 34 0.06 6.49 -12.35
N TYR A 35 1.27 6.36 -11.81
CA TYR A 35 2.26 5.40 -12.29
C TYR A 35 2.43 4.31 -11.23
N TYR A 36 2.24 3.06 -11.65
CA TYR A 36 2.43 1.89 -10.80
C TYR A 36 3.64 1.09 -11.27
N GLU A 37 4.55 0.78 -10.35
CA GLU A 37 5.75 -0.01 -10.61
C GLU A 37 5.67 -1.34 -9.85
N LYS A 38 5.78 -2.46 -10.56
CA LYS A 38 5.86 -3.78 -9.92
C LYS A 38 7.26 -3.99 -9.35
N THR A 39 7.34 -4.21 -8.05
CA THR A 39 8.60 -4.40 -7.34
C THR A 39 8.58 -5.69 -6.52
N CYS A 40 9.70 -6.42 -6.49
CA CYS A 40 9.87 -7.62 -5.67
C CYS A 40 10.59 -7.28 -4.37
N LEU A 41 9.91 -7.42 -3.23
CA LEU A 41 10.47 -7.12 -1.91
C LEU A 41 11.13 -8.35 -1.28
N PRO A 42 12.46 -8.36 -1.05
CA PRO A 42 13.17 -9.53 -0.56
C PRO A 42 12.71 -9.98 0.83
N GLY A 43 12.40 -11.28 0.94
CA GLY A 43 12.01 -11.93 2.20
C GLY A 43 10.70 -11.41 2.81
N VAL A 44 9.86 -10.73 2.03
CA VAL A 44 8.50 -10.34 2.40
C VAL A 44 7.54 -11.00 1.42
N SER A 45 6.49 -11.66 1.91
CA SER A 45 5.35 -12.00 1.05
C SER A 45 4.36 -10.85 1.06
N ALA A 46 3.96 -10.37 -0.11
CA ALA A 46 3.07 -9.21 -0.26
C ALA A 46 1.77 -9.40 0.55
N HIS A 47 1.21 -10.61 0.54
CA HIS A 47 0.00 -10.93 1.29
C HIS A 47 0.17 -10.91 2.81
N GLN A 48 1.34 -11.29 3.33
CA GLN A 48 1.55 -11.33 4.77
C GLN A 48 1.84 -9.94 5.34
N ALA A 49 2.62 -9.13 4.64
CA ALA A 49 2.98 -7.80 5.13
C ALA A 49 1.98 -6.72 4.76
N CYS A 50 1.35 -6.82 3.59
CA CYS A 50 0.50 -5.79 3.02
C CYS A 50 -0.91 -6.27 2.66
N THR A 51 -1.29 -7.49 3.05
CA THR A 51 -2.60 -8.07 2.71
C THR A 51 -2.85 -8.05 1.19
N TYR A 52 -4.05 -7.71 0.72
CA TYR A 52 -4.41 -7.62 -0.69
C TYR A 52 -4.40 -6.16 -1.18
N ARG A 53 -3.60 -5.28 -0.54
CA ARG A 53 -3.51 -3.86 -0.89
C ARG A 53 -3.11 -3.70 -2.36
N SER A 54 -3.77 -2.79 -3.07
CA SER A 54 -3.49 -2.50 -4.49
C SER A 54 -2.05 -2.04 -4.71
N PHE A 55 -1.44 -1.37 -3.72
CA PHE A 55 -0.04 -1.00 -3.70
C PHE A 55 0.47 -0.89 -2.25
N SER A 56 1.77 -1.14 -2.07
CA SER A 56 2.39 -1.18 -0.74
C SER A 56 2.98 0.15 -0.30
N PHE A 57 3.58 0.88 -1.22
CA PHE A 57 4.25 2.14 -0.95
C PHE A 57 3.88 3.20 -1.97
N GLU A 58 3.77 4.44 -1.52
CA GLU A 58 3.65 5.61 -2.40
C GLU A 58 4.98 6.35 -2.42
N ARG A 59 5.53 6.60 -3.61
CA ARG A 59 6.86 7.20 -3.80
C ARG A 59 6.76 8.68 -4.11
N MET A 60 7.55 9.50 -3.41
CA MET A 60 7.73 10.92 -3.68
C MET A 60 9.20 11.16 -4.06
N GLN A 61 9.45 11.43 -5.34
CA GLN A 61 10.80 11.59 -5.87
C GLN A 61 11.48 12.85 -5.33
N LYS A 62 12.79 12.77 -5.06
CA LYS A 62 13.61 13.89 -4.60
C LYS A 62 13.02 14.58 -3.38
N THR A 63 12.42 13.81 -2.47
CA THR A 63 11.89 14.32 -1.21
C THR A 63 12.40 13.49 -0.05
N GLN A 64 12.42 14.12 1.12
CA GLN A 64 12.74 13.44 2.37
C GLN A 64 11.91 14.03 3.51
N LEU A 65 11.66 13.21 4.53
CA LEU A 65 11.05 13.64 5.78
C LEU A 65 12.16 13.96 6.79
N ASP A 66 12.30 15.25 7.13
CA ASP A 66 13.39 15.73 7.98
C ASP A 66 13.06 15.66 9.48
N GLY A 67 14.01 15.18 10.28
CA GLY A 67 13.96 15.24 11.75
C GLY A 67 13.13 14.14 12.44
N PHE A 68 12.56 13.19 11.68
CA PHE A 68 11.74 12.09 12.23
C PHE A 68 12.32 10.70 11.98
N VAL A 69 13.62 10.62 11.68
CA VAL A 69 14.33 9.34 11.54
C VAL A 69 14.35 8.62 12.89
N LYS A 70 13.74 7.44 12.94
CA LYS A 70 13.71 6.59 14.13
C LYS A 70 14.86 5.58 14.13
N LYS A 71 15.19 5.06 12.95
CA LYS A 71 16.24 4.05 12.75
C LYS A 71 16.89 4.29 11.39
N SER A 72 18.21 4.19 11.34
CA SER A 72 18.98 4.36 10.11
C SER A 72 19.87 3.13 9.92
N ILE A 73 19.78 2.49 8.75
CA ILE A 73 20.49 1.25 8.44
C ILE A 73 21.06 1.31 7.01
N PRO A 74 22.28 0.80 6.77
CA PRO A 74 22.77 0.57 5.42
C PRO A 74 22.07 -0.66 4.81
N VAL A 75 21.71 -0.58 3.53
CA VAL A 75 21.09 -1.67 2.78
C VAL A 75 21.72 -1.78 1.39
N GLY A 76 21.47 -2.88 0.66
CA GLY A 76 21.99 -3.06 -0.70
C GLY A 76 21.12 -2.41 -1.79
N SER A 77 19.82 -2.19 -1.52
CA SER A 77 18.90 -1.60 -2.49
C SER A 77 17.68 -0.93 -1.87
N ARG A 78 16.94 -0.19 -2.70
CA ARG A 78 15.61 0.37 -2.36
C ARG A 78 14.67 -0.72 -1.86
N GLU A 79 14.64 -1.86 -2.54
CA GLU A 79 13.74 -2.98 -2.23
C GLU A 79 14.06 -3.58 -0.86
N GLU A 80 15.34 -3.67 -0.51
CA GLU A 80 15.77 -4.07 0.83
C GLU A 80 15.34 -3.05 1.89
N CYS A 81 15.43 -1.74 1.59
CA CYS A 81 14.95 -0.68 2.46
C CYS A 81 13.45 -0.77 2.74
N LEU A 82 12.64 -0.90 1.69
CA LEU A 82 11.19 -1.07 1.80
C LEU A 82 10.84 -2.37 2.55
N SER A 83 11.59 -3.44 2.31
CA SER A 83 11.43 -4.71 3.05
C SER A 83 11.76 -4.57 4.52
N ALA A 84 12.79 -3.79 4.88
CA ALA A 84 13.15 -3.52 6.26
C ALA A 84 12.02 -2.79 6.99
N CYS A 85 11.38 -1.80 6.34
CA CYS A 85 10.21 -1.11 6.90
C CYS A 85 9.03 -2.04 7.17
N LEU A 86 8.71 -2.94 6.23
CA LEU A 86 7.63 -3.91 6.41
C LEU A 86 7.91 -4.98 7.48
N LYS A 87 9.19 -5.28 7.74
CA LYS A 87 9.63 -6.26 8.75
C LYS A 87 9.94 -5.64 10.10
N GLU A 88 9.92 -4.31 10.21
CA GLU A 88 10.26 -3.64 11.45
C GLU A 88 9.27 -4.03 12.54
N SER A 89 9.81 -4.40 13.70
CA SER A 89 9.07 -4.95 14.83
C SER A 89 9.27 -4.13 16.11
N GLU A 90 10.36 -3.36 16.17
CA GLU A 90 10.64 -2.44 17.28
C GLU A 90 9.73 -1.22 17.23
N PHE A 91 9.25 -0.83 16.04
CA PHE A 91 8.26 0.22 15.83
C PHE A 91 7.39 0.02 14.59
N VAL A 92 6.26 0.74 14.54
CA VAL A 92 5.43 0.78 13.34
C VAL A 92 6.10 1.74 12.36
N CYS A 93 6.75 1.20 11.34
CA CYS A 93 7.33 1.99 10.27
C CYS A 93 6.20 2.55 9.37
N ARG A 94 6.05 3.89 9.37
CA ARG A 94 5.01 4.60 8.60
C ARG A 94 5.56 5.23 7.33
N SER A 95 6.87 5.52 7.31
CA SER A 95 7.55 6.01 6.11
C SER A 95 9.04 5.68 6.10
N VAL A 96 9.65 5.91 4.95
CA VAL A 96 11.07 5.66 4.71
C VAL A 96 11.69 6.78 3.86
N ASN A 97 12.90 7.23 4.20
CA ASN A 97 13.78 7.91 3.24
C ASN A 97 14.83 6.91 2.76
N TYR A 98 15.05 6.83 1.44
CA TYR A 98 16.12 6.01 0.87
C TYR A 98 17.04 6.86 0.01
N ASN A 99 18.32 6.86 0.34
CA ASN A 99 19.36 7.55 -0.43
C ASN A 99 20.04 6.60 -1.42
N TYR A 100 20.03 6.97 -2.70
CA TYR A 100 20.56 6.14 -3.78
C TYR A 100 22.11 6.15 -3.88
N ASP A 101 22.79 7.15 -3.33
CA ASP A 101 24.25 7.26 -3.36
C ASP A 101 24.89 6.61 -2.13
N SER A 102 24.37 6.91 -0.94
CA SER A 102 24.92 6.39 0.32
C SER A 102 24.34 5.03 0.72
N TYR A 103 23.28 4.57 0.03
CA TYR A 103 22.52 3.37 0.35
C TYR A 103 21.96 3.36 1.78
N LEU A 104 21.79 4.55 2.36
CA LEU A 104 21.23 4.72 3.69
C LEU A 104 19.71 4.63 3.63
N CYS A 105 19.16 3.75 4.46
CA CYS A 105 17.74 3.54 4.64
C CYS A 105 17.32 4.09 6.01
N GLU A 106 16.49 5.13 6.01
CA GLU A 106 16.01 5.78 7.21
C GLU A 106 14.52 5.50 7.40
N LEU A 107 14.17 4.83 8.50
CA LEU A 107 12.81 4.43 8.84
C LEU A 107 12.22 5.41 9.85
N SER A 108 10.94 5.72 9.72
CA SER A 108 10.23 6.72 10.53
C SER A 108 8.91 6.18 11.07
N THR A 109 8.50 6.66 12.26
CA THR A 109 7.17 6.46 12.84
C THR A 109 6.16 7.51 12.40
N GLU A 110 6.61 8.53 11.68
CA GLU A 110 5.82 9.63 11.14
C GLU A 110 5.69 9.49 9.62
N ASP A 111 4.70 10.14 9.02
CA ASP A 111 4.53 10.21 7.56
C ASP A 111 4.25 11.65 7.10
N ARG A 112 4.05 11.85 5.80
CA ARG A 112 3.77 13.18 5.23
C ARG A 112 2.46 13.80 5.70
N ARG A 113 1.54 13.01 6.28
CA ARG A 113 0.26 13.51 6.81
C ARG A 113 0.39 13.88 8.29
N SER A 114 1.19 13.15 9.06
CA SER A 114 1.45 13.47 10.46
C SER A 114 2.44 14.63 10.61
N LYS A 115 3.38 14.80 9.66
CA LYS A 115 4.40 15.87 9.65
C LYS A 115 4.52 16.57 8.28
N PRO A 116 3.44 17.17 7.74
CA PRO A 116 3.42 17.73 6.39
C PRO A 116 4.42 18.86 6.17
N THR A 117 4.69 19.66 7.21
CA THR A 117 5.64 20.78 7.12
C THR A 117 7.10 20.36 7.06
N HIS A 118 7.40 19.08 7.28
CA HIS A 118 8.76 18.52 7.34
C HIS A 118 9.09 17.62 6.15
N LEU A 119 8.11 17.34 5.27
CA LEU A 119 8.42 16.77 3.98
C LEU A 119 8.98 17.88 3.08
N LYS A 120 10.23 17.72 2.65
CA LYS A 120 10.95 18.73 1.86
C LYS A 120 11.50 18.10 0.59
N MET A 121 11.68 18.94 -0.42
CA MET A 121 12.53 18.60 -1.56
C MET A 121 13.95 18.39 -1.05
N SER A 122 14.61 17.35 -1.52
CA SER A 122 15.99 17.04 -1.20
C SER A 122 16.89 17.35 -2.39
N ASP A 123 18.02 17.99 -2.12
CA ASP A 123 19.10 18.17 -3.09
C ASP A 123 19.97 16.91 -3.24
N GLN A 124 19.82 15.96 -2.31
CA GLN A 124 20.45 14.64 -2.37
C GLN A 124 19.56 13.69 -3.20
N PRO A 125 20.11 12.58 -3.73
CA PRO A 125 19.31 11.59 -4.44
C PRO A 125 18.57 10.72 -3.41
N VAL A 126 17.62 11.33 -2.72
CA VAL A 126 16.77 10.70 -1.72
C VAL A 126 15.34 10.68 -2.22
N ASP A 127 14.72 9.51 -2.12
CA ASP A 127 13.28 9.37 -2.33
C ASP A 127 12.60 9.00 -1.01
N TYR A 128 11.41 9.56 -0.83
CA TYR A 128 10.54 9.30 0.31
C TYR A 128 9.46 8.29 -0.09
N TYR A 129 9.10 7.41 0.84
CA TYR A 129 8.06 6.40 0.66
C TYR A 129 7.07 6.38 1.84
N ASP A 130 5.78 6.54 1.56
CA ASP A 130 4.69 6.29 2.53
C ASP A 130 4.37 4.79 2.57
N ASN A 131 4.26 4.20 3.76
CA ASN A 131 3.85 2.81 3.94
C ASN A 131 2.31 2.68 4.02
N ASN A 132 1.70 1.98 3.06
CA ASN A 132 0.25 1.74 3.00
C ASN A 132 -0.16 0.36 3.53
N CYS A 133 0.79 -0.43 4.02
CA CYS A 133 0.58 -1.76 4.57
C CYS A 133 0.17 -1.76 6.05
N LEU A 134 -0.33 -0.62 6.55
CA LEU A 134 -0.81 -0.51 7.93
C LEU A 134 -2.22 -1.12 8.06
N SER A 135 -2.43 -1.85 9.16
CA SER A 135 -3.72 -2.41 9.59
C SER A 135 -4.45 -1.42 10.50
N ARG A 136 -5.73 -1.71 10.78
CA ARG A 136 -6.53 -0.94 11.75
C ARG A 136 -5.82 -0.77 13.10
N GLN A 137 -5.10 -1.80 13.56
CA GLN A 137 -4.49 -1.83 14.90
C GLN A 137 -3.20 -1.00 14.97
N ASN A 138 -2.40 -0.97 13.90
CA ASN A 138 -1.11 -0.28 13.90
C ASN A 138 -1.14 1.06 13.18
N ARG A 139 -2.25 1.43 12.53
CA ARG A 139 -2.41 2.70 11.83
C ARG A 139 -2.08 3.90 12.72
N CYS A 140 -2.39 3.89 14.01
CA CYS A 140 -2.05 5.00 14.92
C CYS A 140 -0.69 4.89 15.60
N GLY A 141 0.22 4.08 15.07
CA GLY A 141 1.56 3.86 15.64
C GLY A 141 1.54 2.88 16.82
N GLN A 142 2.71 2.68 17.43
CA GLN A 142 2.89 1.69 18.50
C GLN A 142 2.17 2.00 19.80
N SER A 143 2.14 3.28 20.19
CA SER A 143 1.42 3.74 21.39
C SER A 143 -0.09 3.52 21.27
N GLY A 144 -0.56 3.13 20.08
CA GLY A 144 -1.96 3.01 19.74
C GLY A 144 -2.63 4.37 19.68
N GLY A 145 -3.94 4.33 19.53
CA GLY A 145 -4.79 5.49 19.43
C GLY A 145 -6.18 5.04 19.03
N ASN A 146 -7.15 5.91 19.26
CA ASN A 146 -8.49 5.67 18.73
C ASN A 146 -8.55 6.24 17.33
N LEU A 147 -8.97 5.42 16.37
CA LEU A 147 -9.39 5.90 15.06
C LEU A 147 -10.79 6.47 15.21
N ILE A 148 -10.90 7.79 15.04
CA ILE A 148 -12.18 8.50 15.01
C ILE A 148 -12.36 9.12 13.64
N PHE A 149 -13.61 9.21 13.17
CA PHE A 149 -13.90 9.86 11.90
C PHE A 149 -14.28 11.33 12.14
N VAL A 150 -13.63 12.22 11.41
CA VAL A 150 -14.05 13.63 11.29
C VAL A 150 -15.05 13.70 10.16
N LYS A 151 -16.25 14.22 10.43
CA LYS A 151 -17.33 14.37 9.45
C LYS A 151 -17.37 15.78 8.90
N THR A 152 -17.37 15.91 7.58
CA THR A 152 -17.65 17.13 6.84
C THR A 152 -18.93 16.93 6.03
N THR A 153 -19.97 17.69 6.35
CA THR A 153 -21.26 17.58 5.65
C THR A 153 -21.23 18.28 4.31
N ASN A 154 -22.00 17.75 3.35
CA ASN A 154 -22.18 18.33 2.02
C ASN A 154 -20.86 18.53 1.26
N PHE A 155 -20.00 17.52 1.26
CA PHE A 155 -18.64 17.62 0.74
C PHE A 155 -18.27 16.38 -0.07
N GLU A 156 -17.47 16.58 -1.11
CA GLU A 156 -16.83 15.51 -1.87
C GLU A 156 -15.44 15.92 -2.34
N ILE A 157 -14.62 14.92 -2.63
CA ILE A 157 -13.43 15.10 -3.46
C ILE A 157 -13.80 14.68 -4.90
N HIS A 158 -13.17 15.27 -5.91
CA HIS A 158 -13.42 14.96 -7.32
C HIS A 158 -12.29 14.10 -7.90
N TYR A 159 -12.57 13.42 -9.02
CA TYR A 159 -11.57 12.78 -9.90
C TYR A 159 -10.60 11.79 -9.23
N TYR A 160 -11.13 10.69 -8.69
CA TYR A 160 -10.32 9.61 -8.11
C TYR A 160 -10.96 8.24 -8.35
N ASP A 161 -10.11 7.20 -8.32
CA ASP A 161 -10.54 5.80 -8.37
C ASP A 161 -11.12 5.41 -7.01
N HIS A 162 -12.30 4.80 -7.01
CA HIS A 162 -13.05 4.59 -5.79
C HIS A 162 -13.79 3.28 -5.76
N THR A 163 -13.79 2.65 -4.58
CA THR A 163 -14.62 1.48 -4.36
C THR A 163 -16.01 1.93 -3.96
N GLN A 164 -16.94 1.88 -4.91
CA GLN A 164 -18.36 2.18 -4.69
C GLN A 164 -19.13 0.94 -4.23
N SER A 165 -20.07 1.14 -3.32
CA SER A 165 -20.95 0.08 -2.82
C SER A 165 -22.25 0.64 -2.24
N VAL A 166 -23.20 -0.25 -1.94
CA VAL A 166 -24.47 0.11 -1.31
C VAL A 166 -24.46 -0.39 0.13
N GLU A 167 -24.56 0.52 1.09
CA GLU A 167 -24.51 0.21 2.53
C GLU A 167 -25.72 0.83 3.25
N ALA A 168 -26.43 0.03 4.03
CA ALA A 168 -27.69 0.45 4.65
C ALA A 168 -27.53 1.62 5.65
N GLN A 169 -26.37 1.69 6.30
CA GLN A 169 -26.06 2.65 7.35
C GLN A 169 -24.65 3.21 7.18
N GLU A 170 -24.48 4.46 7.61
CA GLU A 170 -23.20 5.16 7.65
C GLU A 170 -22.14 4.32 8.37
N SER A 171 -22.49 3.74 9.53
CA SER A 171 -21.57 2.93 10.32
C SER A 171 -21.00 1.72 9.58
N PHE A 172 -21.78 1.08 8.69
CA PHE A 172 -21.28 -0.04 7.89
C PHE A 172 -20.28 0.43 6.84
N CYS A 173 -20.54 1.57 6.22
CA CYS A 173 -19.59 2.21 5.30
C CYS A 173 -18.28 2.58 6.00
N LEU A 174 -18.36 3.17 7.20
CA LEU A 174 -17.18 3.51 8.01
C LEU A 174 -16.39 2.27 8.45
N GLN A 175 -17.06 1.17 8.84
CA GLN A 175 -16.37 -0.09 9.16
C GLN A 175 -15.69 -0.69 7.94
N LYS A 176 -16.34 -0.64 6.77
CA LYS A 176 -15.78 -1.14 5.52
C LYS A 176 -14.48 -0.44 5.13
N CYS A 177 -14.40 0.88 5.35
CA CYS A 177 -13.16 1.63 5.20
C CYS A 177 -12.04 1.08 6.10
N LEU A 178 -12.32 0.89 7.39
CA LEU A 178 -11.33 0.43 8.35
C LEU A 178 -10.92 -1.04 8.17
N ASP A 179 -11.78 -1.88 7.59
CA ASP A 179 -11.53 -3.30 7.29
C ASP A 179 -11.13 -3.56 5.84
N SER A 180 -11.00 -2.52 5.01
CA SER A 180 -10.65 -2.68 3.61
C SER A 180 -9.30 -3.41 3.49
N LEU A 181 -9.30 -4.49 2.73
CA LEU A 181 -8.13 -5.34 2.49
C LEU A 181 -7.34 -4.91 1.24
N ASN A 182 -8.00 -4.20 0.32
CA ASN A 182 -7.47 -3.76 -0.97
C ASN A 182 -7.08 -2.27 -0.99
N THR A 183 -7.77 -1.43 -0.22
CA THR A 183 -7.59 0.03 -0.26
C THR A 183 -7.14 0.52 1.10
N PHE A 184 -5.97 1.17 1.20
CA PHE A 184 -5.57 1.83 2.45
C PHE A 184 -6.48 3.05 2.66
N CYS A 185 -7.66 2.81 3.24
CA CYS A 185 -8.73 3.79 3.26
C CYS A 185 -8.31 5.07 3.98
N ARG A 186 -8.29 6.18 3.25
CA ARG A 186 -8.02 7.52 3.78
C ARG A 186 -9.27 8.36 3.92
N SER A 187 -10.31 8.10 3.13
CA SER A 187 -11.60 8.78 3.31
C SER A 187 -12.79 7.93 2.90
N VAL A 188 -13.95 8.40 3.33
CA VAL A 188 -15.26 7.82 3.00
C VAL A 188 -16.22 8.92 2.58
N GLU A 189 -16.99 8.66 1.53
CA GLU A 189 -18.18 9.45 1.21
C GLU A 189 -19.44 8.59 1.37
N PHE A 190 -20.46 9.12 2.03
CA PHE A 190 -21.72 8.40 2.24
C PHE A 190 -22.94 9.28 1.93
N ASN A 191 -23.82 8.78 1.07
CA ASN A 191 -25.14 9.37 0.82
C ASN A 191 -26.22 8.55 1.55
N PRO A 192 -26.88 9.11 2.58
CA PRO A 192 -27.88 8.39 3.36
C PRO A 192 -29.19 8.10 2.61
N GLN A 193 -29.50 8.85 1.54
CA GLN A 193 -30.69 8.64 0.71
C GLN A 193 -30.48 7.49 -0.27
N GLU A 194 -29.37 7.55 -1.02
CA GLU A 194 -29.04 6.54 -2.04
C GLU A 194 -28.40 5.30 -1.45
N LYS A 195 -28.04 5.34 -0.15
CA LYS A 195 -27.25 4.29 0.51
C LYS A 195 -25.90 4.07 -0.16
N ASN A 196 -25.42 5.07 -0.89
CA ASN A 196 -24.20 5.00 -1.65
C ASN A 196 -23.00 5.23 -0.72
N CYS A 197 -22.08 4.27 -0.70
CA CYS A 197 -20.87 4.25 0.10
C CYS A 197 -19.65 4.21 -0.82
N ILE A 198 -18.79 5.21 -0.70
CA ILE A 198 -17.56 5.31 -1.49
C ILE A 198 -16.39 5.27 -0.52
N VAL A 199 -15.49 4.31 -0.71
CA VAL A 199 -14.23 4.17 0.05
C VAL A 199 -13.07 4.56 -0.85
N SER A 200 -12.19 5.43 -0.35
CA SER A 200 -11.06 5.99 -1.10
C SER A 200 -9.73 5.84 -0.36
N ASP A 201 -8.64 5.66 -1.10
CA ASP A 201 -7.26 5.82 -0.63
C ASP A 201 -6.74 7.26 -0.78
N GLU A 202 -7.59 8.18 -1.25
CA GLU A 202 -7.35 9.61 -1.28
C GLU A 202 -8.03 10.33 -0.13
N ASP A 203 -7.55 11.52 0.19
CA ASP A 203 -8.11 12.39 1.22
C ASP A 203 -8.00 13.87 0.83
N THR A 204 -8.49 14.77 1.70
CA THR A 204 -8.35 16.22 1.52
C THR A 204 -6.89 16.67 1.43
N PHE A 205 -5.96 15.89 1.98
CA PHE A 205 -4.52 16.16 1.85
C PHE A 205 -4.01 15.83 0.44
N SER A 206 -4.32 14.64 -0.08
CA SER A 206 -3.93 14.26 -1.45
C SER A 206 -4.61 15.11 -2.53
N ARG A 207 -5.87 15.50 -2.30
CA ARG A 207 -6.75 16.15 -3.30
C ARG A 207 -7.09 17.58 -2.93
N ALA A 208 -6.12 18.32 -2.42
CA ALA A 208 -6.30 19.68 -1.91
C ALA A 208 -6.96 20.65 -2.91
N ASP A 209 -6.69 20.48 -4.21
CA ASP A 209 -7.20 21.31 -5.31
C ASP A 209 -8.49 20.78 -5.97
N GLN A 210 -8.96 19.60 -5.58
CA GLN A 210 -10.10 18.89 -6.18
C GLN A 210 -11.25 18.69 -5.17
N GLN A 211 -11.43 19.64 -4.26
CA GLN A 211 -12.47 19.59 -3.23
C GLN A 211 -13.71 20.37 -3.65
N GLY A 212 -14.89 19.87 -3.29
CA GLY A 212 -16.17 20.46 -3.69
C GLY A 212 -17.25 20.36 -2.63
N GLN A 213 -18.20 21.28 -2.70
CA GLN A 213 -19.46 21.20 -1.94
C GLN A 213 -20.52 20.48 -2.78
N VAL A 214 -21.20 19.51 -2.19
CA VAL A 214 -22.24 18.72 -2.84
C VAL A 214 -23.37 18.43 -1.87
N GLN A 215 -24.63 18.45 -2.31
CA GLN A 215 -25.75 18.22 -1.40
C GLN A 215 -26.01 16.72 -1.17
N GLY A 216 -26.35 16.35 0.06
CA GLY A 216 -26.85 15.02 0.38
C GLY A 216 -25.78 13.93 0.48
N LYS A 217 -24.51 14.33 0.52
CA LYS A 217 -23.37 13.43 0.69
C LYS A 217 -22.46 13.98 1.79
N ASP A 218 -22.13 13.11 2.73
CA ASP A 218 -21.23 13.42 3.84
C ASP A 218 -19.88 12.77 3.63
N TYR A 219 -18.82 13.47 4.00
CA TYR A 219 -17.43 13.07 3.86
C TYR A 219 -16.79 12.79 5.22
N TYR A 220 -15.95 11.76 5.30
CA TYR A 220 -15.34 11.30 6.55
C TYR A 220 -13.86 10.96 6.36
N GLU A 221 -13.02 11.45 7.27
CA GLU A 221 -11.60 11.07 7.36
C GLU A 221 -11.29 10.47 8.72
N PRO A 222 -10.66 9.27 8.78
CA PRO A 222 -10.20 8.69 10.02
C PRO A 222 -8.91 9.39 10.48
N ILE A 223 -8.94 9.97 11.67
CA ILE A 223 -7.78 10.55 12.34
C ILE A 223 -7.41 9.73 13.58
N CYS A 224 -6.13 9.78 13.94
CA CYS A 224 -5.63 9.17 15.16
C CYS A 224 -5.69 10.17 16.31
N VAL A 225 -6.41 9.83 17.38
CA VAL A 225 -6.39 10.58 18.64
C VAL A 225 -5.73 9.76 19.74
N ALA A 226 -4.98 10.43 20.61
CA ALA A 226 -4.33 9.80 21.74
C ALA A 226 -5.36 9.10 22.64
N ALA A 227 -5.01 7.92 23.16
CA ALA A 227 -5.89 7.10 23.98
C ALA A 227 -6.39 7.84 25.24
N ASP A 228 -5.57 8.73 25.79
CA ASP A 228 -5.85 9.44 27.05
C ASP A 228 -7.00 10.45 26.94
N LEU A 229 -7.28 10.97 25.74
CA LEU A 229 -8.39 11.90 25.50
C LEU A 229 -9.76 11.21 25.57
N SER A 230 -9.83 9.88 25.40
CA SER A 230 -11.09 9.13 25.45
C SER A 230 -11.62 8.89 26.87
N SER A 231 -10.85 9.21 27.91
CA SER A 231 -11.20 8.97 29.32
C SER A 231 -11.40 10.25 30.15
N SER A 232 -11.39 11.43 29.53
CA SER A 232 -11.61 12.67 30.27
C SER A 232 -13.10 12.93 30.51
N THR A 233 -13.64 12.29 31.56
CA THR A 233 -14.63 12.98 32.40
C THR A 233 -13.88 14.05 33.17
N SER A 234 -13.50 15.13 32.48
CA SER A 234 -12.79 16.25 33.08
C SER A 234 -13.80 17.14 33.83
N ARG A 235 -13.71 17.09 35.15
CA ARG A 235 -14.27 18.11 36.05
C ARG A 235 -13.68 19.47 35.62
N PRO A 236 -14.49 20.51 35.35
CA PRO A 236 -13.94 21.74 34.78
C PRO A 236 -13.15 22.52 35.84
N PRO A 237 -11.94 23.03 35.54
CA PRO A 237 -11.41 24.20 36.19
C PRO A 237 -12.19 25.43 35.68
N SER A 238 -12.57 26.29 36.60
CA SER A 238 -13.17 27.59 36.33
C SER A 238 -12.17 28.52 35.63
N SER A 239 -12.45 28.91 34.37
CA SER A 239 -12.41 30.29 33.83
C SER A 239 -12.14 30.34 32.30
N ALA A 240 -13.13 30.89 31.57
CA ALA A 240 -13.10 31.74 30.34
C ALA A 240 -12.10 31.43 29.19
N SER A 241 -12.42 31.47 27.87
CA SER A 241 -13.56 31.96 27.09
C SER A 241 -13.40 31.65 25.57
N SER A 242 -14.51 31.31 24.87
CA SER A 242 -14.91 31.50 23.42
C SER A 242 -13.93 31.16 22.27
N ALA A 243 -14.22 30.47 21.15
CA ALA A 243 -15.42 30.02 20.38
C ALA A 243 -14.94 29.05 19.23
N PRO A 244 -15.70 28.65 18.18
CA PRO A 244 -17.07 28.13 18.08
C PRO A 244 -17.19 26.70 17.45
N SER A 245 -18.35 26.08 17.71
CA SER A 245 -19.17 25.17 16.86
C SER A 245 -18.72 23.74 16.47
N LYS A 246 -19.16 22.80 17.32
CA LYS A 246 -19.83 21.49 17.04
C LYS A 246 -19.25 20.60 15.92
N ALA A 247 -18.22 19.85 16.27
CA ALA A 247 -17.96 18.54 15.66
C ALA A 247 -18.71 17.45 16.44
N SER A 248 -19.59 16.70 15.78
CA SER A 248 -20.16 15.48 16.34
C SER A 248 -19.16 14.35 16.18
N LEU A 249 -18.48 13.98 17.27
CA LEU A 249 -17.52 12.88 17.31
C LEU A 249 -18.27 11.55 17.38
N TRP A 250 -18.06 10.67 16.41
CA TRP A 250 -18.59 9.30 16.43
C TRP A 250 -17.50 8.32 16.87
N PHE A 251 -17.81 7.51 17.88
CA PHE A 251 -16.93 6.44 18.37
C PHE A 251 -17.50 5.07 17.93
N PRO A 252 -16.69 4.18 17.33
CA PRO A 252 -17.14 2.83 17.03
C PRO A 252 -17.31 2.01 18.33
N PRO A 253 -18.31 1.10 18.39
CA PRO A 253 -18.51 0.26 19.57
C PRO A 253 -17.37 -0.74 19.77
N ARG A 254 -16.92 -0.88 21.02
CA ARG A 254 -15.88 -1.82 21.45
C ARG A 254 -16.46 -3.24 21.47
N ALA A 255 -15.83 -4.17 20.75
CA ALA A 255 -16.21 -5.59 20.77
C ALA A 255 -16.04 -6.16 22.20
N SER A 256 -17.15 -6.47 22.86
CA SER A 256 -17.14 -7.14 24.16
C SER A 256 -16.93 -8.64 23.95
N ARG A 257 -15.82 -9.18 24.48
CA ARG A 257 -15.56 -10.62 24.54
C ARG A 257 -16.55 -11.27 25.50
N PHE A 258 -17.50 -12.05 24.97
CA PHE A 258 -18.29 -12.96 25.78
C PHE A 258 -17.43 -14.17 26.19
N ARG A 259 -17.22 -14.33 27.50
CA ARG A 259 -16.73 -15.57 28.13
C ARG A 259 -17.88 -16.58 28.13
N THR A 260 -17.75 -17.68 27.39
CA THR A 260 -18.59 -18.85 27.58
C THR A 260 -17.98 -19.75 28.66
N ALA A 261 -18.76 -20.00 29.71
CA ALA A 261 -18.41 -20.91 30.79
C ALA A 261 -18.65 -22.36 30.35
N SER A 262 -17.67 -23.22 30.59
CA SER A 262 -17.78 -24.67 30.46
C SER A 262 -18.60 -25.24 31.63
N ARG A 263 -19.60 -26.06 31.31
CA ARG A 263 -20.29 -26.92 32.28
C ARG A 263 -20.12 -28.37 31.85
N SER A 264 -19.45 -29.13 32.73
CA SER A 264 -19.31 -30.58 32.69
C SER A 264 -20.60 -31.26 33.16
N ALA A 265 -21.01 -32.34 32.52
CA ALA A 265 -21.80 -33.42 33.14
C ALA A 265 -21.65 -34.73 32.35
N SER A 266 -21.65 -35.82 33.11
CA SER A 266 -21.08 -37.13 32.81
C SER A 266 -22.10 -38.16 32.30
N LYS A 267 -21.58 -39.14 31.53
CA LYS A 267 -21.86 -40.60 31.43
C LYS A 267 -23.32 -41.09 31.47
N THR A 268 -23.69 -42.00 30.55
CA THR A 268 -24.02 -43.43 30.83
C THR A 268 -24.00 -44.27 29.54
N SER A 269 -23.62 -45.53 29.71
CA SER A 269 -23.20 -46.62 28.80
C SER A 269 -24.29 -47.42 28.09
N THR A 270 -23.95 -48.06 26.96
CA THR A 270 -24.18 -49.49 26.54
C THR A 270 -23.91 -49.59 25.03
N ALA A 271 -23.37 -50.63 24.38
CA ALA A 271 -22.72 -51.89 24.72
C ALA A 271 -21.97 -52.35 23.42
N SER A 272 -20.85 -53.06 23.54
CA SER A 272 -20.16 -53.76 22.43
C SER A 272 -20.78 -55.16 22.19
N PRO A 273 -20.40 -55.91 21.13
CA PRO A 273 -19.14 -56.68 21.20
C PRO A 273 -18.38 -56.92 19.87
N SER A 274 -17.07 -57.19 20.03
CA SER A 274 -16.18 -58.12 19.28
C SER A 274 -15.96 -57.88 17.75
N THR A 275 -14.76 -57.98 17.16
CA THR A 275 -13.75 -59.04 17.30
C THR A 275 -12.43 -58.64 16.57
N THR A 276 -11.30 -58.78 17.28
CA THR A 276 -9.97 -59.34 16.94
C THR A 276 -9.27 -59.14 15.57
N THR A 277 -7.95 -58.92 15.69
CA THR A 277 -6.78 -59.38 14.86
C THR A 277 -6.18 -58.49 13.76
N ALA A 278 -4.91 -58.09 13.99
CA ALA A 278 -3.86 -57.76 13.00
C ALA A 278 -3.26 -59.07 12.39
N PRO A 279 -2.27 -59.11 11.46
CA PRO A 279 -1.41 -58.07 10.87
C PRO A 279 -1.21 -58.13 9.32
N THR A 280 -0.31 -57.27 8.78
CA THR A 280 0.40 -57.19 7.45
C THR A 280 0.27 -58.33 6.41
N PRO A 281 0.36 -58.09 5.07
CA PRO A 281 1.66 -57.79 4.40
C PRO A 281 1.69 -57.00 3.04
N ARG A 282 2.91 -56.50 2.75
CA ARG A 282 3.67 -56.29 1.48
C ARG A 282 2.99 -56.42 0.10
N ALA A 283 3.23 -55.44 -0.79
CA ALA A 283 3.63 -55.66 -2.19
C ALA A 283 4.22 -54.38 -2.85
N THR A 284 5.18 -54.63 -3.73
CA THR A 284 6.09 -53.80 -4.53
C THR A 284 5.46 -53.07 -5.73
N SER A 285 6.02 -51.93 -6.16
CA SER A 285 6.51 -51.73 -7.54
C SER A 285 7.35 -50.45 -7.69
N THR A 286 8.44 -50.60 -8.42
CA THR A 286 9.48 -49.65 -8.83
C THR A 286 9.11 -48.91 -10.12
N LEU A 287 9.57 -47.66 -10.30
CA LEU A 287 10.29 -47.20 -11.50
C LEU A 287 10.76 -45.74 -11.35
N SER A 288 12.08 -45.56 -11.37
CA SER A 288 12.79 -44.29 -11.53
C SER A 288 13.38 -44.28 -12.94
N VAL A 289 13.28 -43.15 -13.66
CA VAL A 289 14.03 -42.91 -14.89
C VAL A 289 14.80 -41.60 -14.71
N VAL A 290 16.13 -41.74 -14.63
CA VAL A 290 17.13 -40.71 -14.88
C VAL A 290 17.91 -41.21 -16.08
N LEU A 291 18.17 -40.38 -17.09
CA LEU A 291 19.36 -40.48 -17.94
C LEU A 291 19.64 -39.13 -18.64
N THR A 292 20.93 -38.79 -18.57
CA THR A 292 21.68 -37.59 -18.94
C THR A 292 22.21 -37.65 -20.40
N PRO A 293 22.94 -36.62 -20.91
CA PRO A 293 23.10 -36.36 -22.34
C PRO A 293 24.33 -37.07 -22.95
N THR A 294 24.34 -37.16 -24.28
CA THR A 294 25.49 -37.66 -25.08
C THR A 294 25.97 -36.62 -26.09
N SER A 295 27.29 -36.43 -26.07
CA SER A 295 28.14 -35.67 -27.01
C SER A 295 28.62 -36.53 -28.19
N ARG A 296 28.90 -35.94 -29.38
CA ARG A 296 29.93 -36.44 -30.32
C ARG A 296 30.41 -35.42 -31.37
N THR A 297 31.69 -35.06 -31.27
CA THR A 297 32.78 -34.76 -32.25
C THR A 297 32.60 -34.04 -33.61
N THR A 298 33.62 -33.22 -33.86
CA THR A 298 34.16 -32.46 -35.02
C THR A 298 34.39 -33.24 -36.33
N PRO A 299 34.69 -32.52 -37.45
CA PRO A 299 36.08 -32.44 -37.93
C PRO A 299 36.57 -31.02 -38.36
N LEU A 300 37.88 -30.96 -38.63
CA LEU A 300 38.79 -29.83 -38.83
C LEU A 300 39.08 -29.57 -40.32
N THR A 301 39.25 -28.31 -40.77
CA THR A 301 40.21 -27.89 -41.83
C THR A 301 40.41 -26.35 -41.91
N THR A 302 41.61 -25.93 -41.48
CA THR A 302 42.59 -25.02 -42.13
C THR A 302 42.24 -23.68 -42.83
N SER A 303 42.91 -22.62 -42.33
CA SER A 303 43.64 -21.51 -43.02
C SER A 303 42.86 -20.55 -43.96
N THR A 304 43.05 -19.22 -44.00
CA THR A 304 44.27 -18.39 -43.91
C THR A 304 43.87 -16.90 -43.73
N SER A 305 44.83 -16.11 -43.24
CA SER A 305 44.98 -14.64 -43.24
C SER A 305 44.57 -13.93 -44.56
N SER A 306 44.25 -12.64 -44.67
CA SER A 306 45.01 -11.44 -44.23
C SER A 306 44.30 -10.14 -44.69
N THR A 307 44.45 -9.06 -43.90
CA THR A 307 44.61 -7.63 -44.28
C THR A 307 43.70 -6.95 -45.31
N ALA A 308 43.03 -5.86 -44.91
CA ALA A 308 43.43 -4.47 -45.22
C ALA A 308 42.23 -3.49 -45.12
N ASN A 309 42.40 -2.46 -44.29
CA ASN A 309 41.70 -1.16 -44.39
C ASN A 309 42.40 -0.36 -45.52
N PRO A 310 41.77 0.59 -46.25
CA PRO A 310 41.57 1.92 -45.65
C PRO A 310 40.38 2.79 -46.20
N SER A 311 39.99 3.76 -45.36
CA SER A 311 39.55 5.15 -45.64
C SER A 311 38.72 5.51 -46.89
N SER A 312 37.58 6.19 -46.70
CA SER A 312 37.44 7.66 -46.89
C SER A 312 36.00 8.15 -46.67
N GLU A 313 35.90 9.45 -46.41
CA GLU A 313 34.76 10.30 -46.01
C GLU A 313 33.50 10.25 -46.88
N GLU A 314 32.32 10.50 -46.28
CA GLU A 314 31.40 11.61 -46.63
C GLU A 314 30.14 11.60 -45.72
N TRP A 315 29.84 12.75 -45.10
CA TRP A 315 28.52 13.17 -44.56
C TRP A 315 27.84 14.08 -45.62
N PRO A 316 26.56 14.53 -45.54
CA PRO A 316 25.54 14.36 -44.48
C PRO A 316 24.13 13.98 -44.99
N SER A 317 23.24 13.53 -44.10
CA SER A 317 21.77 13.72 -44.23
C SER A 317 21.08 13.44 -42.88
N ALA A 318 20.47 14.47 -42.29
CA ALA A 318 19.49 14.38 -41.21
C ALA A 318 18.07 14.14 -41.78
N PRO A 319 17.00 14.18 -40.99
CA PRO A 319 16.58 13.21 -39.96
C PRO A 319 15.23 12.57 -40.33
N THR A 320 15.01 11.29 -40.03
CA THR A 320 13.68 10.68 -40.18
C THR A 320 12.92 10.72 -38.86
N LYS A 321 12.00 11.70 -38.77
CA LYS A 321 10.85 11.65 -37.88
C LYS A 321 9.99 10.43 -38.24
N ALA A 322 9.63 9.61 -37.26
CA ALA A 322 8.47 8.74 -37.35
C ALA A 322 7.48 9.15 -36.26
N PHE A 323 6.42 9.85 -36.69
CA PHE A 323 5.18 10.03 -35.96
C PHE A 323 4.22 8.91 -36.38
N ALA A 324 3.56 8.27 -35.42
CA ALA A 324 2.21 7.72 -35.53
C ALA A 324 1.70 7.61 -34.07
N LEU A 325 0.75 8.45 -33.59
CA LEU A 325 -0.69 8.46 -33.88
C LEU A 325 -1.29 7.06 -33.68
N SER A 326 -2.26 6.81 -32.79
CA SER A 326 -3.31 7.65 -32.18
C SER A 326 -3.60 7.23 -30.75
#